data_AF-X1HD97-F1
#
_entry.id   AF-X1HD97-F1
#
_cell.length_a   1.000
_cell.length_b   1.000
_cell.length_c   1.000
_cell.angle_alpha   90.00
_cell.angle_beta   90.00
_cell.angle_gamma   90.00
#
_symmetry.space_group_name_H-M   'P 1'
#
loop_
_entity.id
_entity.type
_entity.pdbx_description
1 polymer ?
#
loop_
_entity_poly.entity_id
_entity_poly.type
_entity_poly.pdbx_seq_one_letter_code
_entity_poly.pdbx_strand_id
1 'polypeptide(L)'
;MPEMAIELRQLEAIRYPPELIPGADLVSPGATTQAEVLNINHIPAGLIAKLHNVAATLNASAQLRIKVDDQYKQIEAGALYTMSWRHIPTLINLIATKSLRYHVYAHAALTDYTTWYGVWGWKQTVADKLLLGLPLTPDERALDELLDIKSTVERGTLPPRLERQLLYEYYPIY
;
A
#
# COMPACT_ATOMS: atom_id res chain seq x y z
N MET A 1 5.80 -23.46 -7.74
CA MET A 1 4.61 -22.65 -8.13
C MET A 1 5.11 -21.25 -8.42
N PRO A 2 4.65 -20.59 -9.49
CA PRO A 2 5.19 -19.30 -9.91
C PRO A 2 4.79 -18.21 -8.91
N GLU A 3 5.72 -17.27 -8.68
CA GLU A 3 5.58 -16.05 -7.87
C GLU A 3 4.22 -15.36 -8.08
N MET A 4 3.44 -15.25 -7.00
CA MET A 4 2.23 -14.42 -6.91
C MET A 4 2.47 -13.10 -6.15
N ALA A 5 3.73 -12.79 -5.83
CA ALA A 5 4.10 -11.54 -5.21
C ALA A 5 3.87 -10.37 -6.18
N ILE A 6 3.26 -9.29 -5.68
CA ILE A 6 3.07 -8.08 -6.50
C ILE A 6 4.44 -7.49 -6.86
N GLU A 7 4.67 -7.26 -8.14
CA GLU A 7 5.92 -6.68 -8.64
C GLU A 7 5.75 -5.22 -9.06
N LEU A 8 6.87 -4.48 -9.10
CA LEU A 8 6.89 -3.09 -9.59
C LEU A 8 6.28 -2.97 -11.00
N ARG A 9 6.55 -3.94 -11.90
CA ARG A 9 6.02 -3.94 -13.27
C ARG A 9 4.50 -3.86 -13.32
N GLN A 10 3.81 -4.42 -12.32
CA GLN A 10 2.35 -4.41 -12.27
C GLN A 10 1.84 -3.03 -11.85
N LEU A 11 2.56 -2.33 -10.97
CA LEU A 11 2.25 -0.94 -10.61
C LEU A 11 2.52 0.03 -11.76
N GLU A 12 3.59 -0.20 -12.54
CA GLU A 12 3.90 0.63 -13.72
C GLU A 12 2.92 0.38 -14.88
N ALA A 13 2.33 -0.82 -14.95
CA ALA A 13 1.35 -1.19 -15.96
C ALA A 13 -0.07 -0.66 -15.69
N ILE A 14 -0.30 0.02 -14.56
CA ILE A 14 -1.60 0.60 -14.19
C ILE A 14 -2.08 1.55 -15.28
N ARG A 15 -3.29 1.29 -15.79
CA ARG A 15 -3.89 2.08 -16.87
C ARG A 15 -4.93 3.06 -16.37
N TYR A 16 -5.66 2.69 -15.33
CA TYR A 16 -6.80 3.45 -14.81
C TYR A 16 -6.59 3.78 -13.33
N PRO A 17 -5.75 4.78 -13.01
CA PRO A 17 -5.48 5.15 -11.63
C PRO A 17 -6.67 5.88 -10.99
N PRO A 18 -6.97 5.63 -9.69
CA PRO A 18 -6.29 4.66 -8.82
C PRO A 18 -6.72 3.22 -9.09
N GLU A 19 -5.75 2.32 -9.30
CA GLU A 19 -6.01 0.90 -9.57
C GLU A 19 -5.57 0.04 -8.39
N LEU A 20 -6.39 -0.94 -8.02
CA LEU A 20 -6.07 -1.88 -6.95
C LEU A 20 -5.54 -3.19 -7.51
N ILE A 21 -4.32 -3.55 -7.09
CA ILE A 21 -3.74 -4.85 -7.35
C ILE A 21 -3.88 -5.72 -6.09
N PRO A 22 -4.76 -6.74 -6.08
CA PRO A 22 -4.88 -7.66 -4.98
C PRO A 22 -3.72 -8.68 -4.98
N GLY A 23 -3.22 -9.01 -3.79
CA GLY A 23 -2.15 -9.98 -3.56
C GLY A 23 -2.56 -11.01 -2.51
N ALA A 24 -2.16 -12.25 -2.72
CA ALA A 24 -2.36 -13.34 -1.78
C ALA A 24 -1.19 -14.30 -1.89
N ASP A 25 -0.51 -14.54 -0.77
CA ASP A 25 0.70 -15.35 -0.74
C ASP A 25 0.63 -16.39 0.37
N LEU A 26 1.29 -17.51 0.09
CA LEU A 26 1.46 -18.62 1.01
C LEU A 26 2.94 -18.78 1.28
N VAL A 27 3.34 -18.64 2.54
CA VAL A 27 4.73 -18.62 2.96
C VAL A 27 4.99 -19.63 4.07
N SER A 28 6.15 -20.28 4.02
CA SER A 28 6.55 -21.29 5.01
C SER A 28 7.92 -20.94 5.63
N PRO A 29 8.03 -19.80 6.36
CA PRO A 29 9.26 -19.44 7.04
C PRO A 29 9.61 -20.46 8.15
N GLY A 30 10.90 -20.80 8.24
CA GLY A 30 11.45 -21.58 9.35
C GLY A 30 11.44 -20.80 10.67
N ALA A 31 11.73 -21.48 11.79
CA ALA A 31 11.76 -20.84 13.10
C ALA A 31 12.80 -19.71 13.17
N THR A 32 12.42 -18.57 13.72
CA THR A 32 13.23 -17.33 13.81
C THR A 32 13.67 -16.75 12.46
N THR A 33 13.00 -17.12 11.37
CA THR A 33 13.29 -16.60 10.02
C THR A 33 12.14 -15.74 9.49
N GLN A 34 12.39 -15.04 8.38
CA GLN A 34 11.39 -14.25 7.68
C GLN A 34 11.21 -14.76 6.24
N ALA A 35 9.97 -14.79 5.79
CA ALA A 35 9.61 -15.00 4.40
C ALA A 35 9.21 -13.66 3.78
N GLU A 36 9.66 -13.43 2.55
CA GLU A 36 9.29 -12.28 1.76
C GLU A 36 7.92 -12.50 1.11
N VAL A 37 7.04 -11.51 1.25
CA VAL A 37 5.69 -11.50 0.65
C VAL A 37 5.63 -10.48 -0.48
N LEU A 38 6.11 -9.26 -0.21
CA LEU A 38 6.17 -8.17 -1.18
C LEU A 38 7.49 -7.45 -1.04
N ASN A 39 8.15 -7.18 -2.16
CA ASN A 39 9.42 -6.46 -2.15
C ASN A 39 9.58 -5.54 -3.36
N ILE A 40 9.03 -4.34 -3.22
CA ILE A 40 9.24 -3.25 -4.16
C ILE A 40 10.37 -2.38 -3.60
N ASN A 41 11.59 -2.66 -4.06
CA ASN A 41 12.81 -1.98 -3.59
C ASN A 41 12.92 -0.54 -4.05
N HIS A 42 12.30 -0.22 -5.19
CA HIS A 42 12.33 1.11 -5.78
C HIS A 42 10.97 1.41 -6.41
N ILE A 43 10.34 2.50 -5.98
CA ILE A 43 9.16 3.08 -6.60
C ILE A 43 9.65 4.28 -7.41
N PRO A 44 9.38 4.35 -8.72
CA PRO A 44 9.84 5.44 -9.56
C PRO A 44 9.22 6.77 -9.12
N ALA A 45 9.97 7.85 -9.31
CA ALA A 45 9.49 9.20 -9.02
C ALA A 45 8.22 9.50 -9.83
N GLY A 46 7.18 9.99 -9.16
CA GLY A 46 5.89 10.22 -9.79
C GLY A 46 4.89 9.06 -9.66
N LEU A 47 5.24 7.96 -8.97
CA LEU A 47 4.33 6.88 -8.64
C LEU A 47 4.10 6.81 -7.12
N ILE A 48 2.88 6.48 -6.70
CA ILE A 48 2.54 6.15 -5.32
C ILE A 48 2.06 4.70 -5.28
N ALA A 49 2.51 3.96 -4.26
CA ALA A 49 1.94 2.67 -3.90
C ALA A 49 1.37 2.76 -2.48
N LYS A 50 0.12 2.39 -2.28
CA LYS A 50 -0.50 2.33 -0.95
C LYS A 50 -0.86 0.90 -0.60
N LEU A 51 -0.21 0.37 0.44
CA LEU A 51 -0.56 -0.91 1.03
C LEU A 51 -1.84 -0.76 1.84
N HIS A 52 -2.82 -1.60 1.54
CA HIS A 52 -4.12 -1.61 2.20
C HIS A 52 -4.63 -3.04 2.43
N ASN A 53 -5.62 -3.18 3.33
CA ASN A 53 -6.34 -4.44 3.56
C ASN A 53 -5.44 -5.66 3.84
N VAL A 54 -4.40 -5.45 4.66
CA VAL A 54 -3.46 -6.52 5.05
C VAL A 54 -4.11 -7.42 6.09
N ALA A 55 -4.33 -8.68 5.72
CA ALA A 55 -4.86 -9.73 6.57
C ALA A 55 -3.95 -10.96 6.52
N ALA A 56 -4.00 -11.79 7.56
CA ALA A 56 -3.23 -13.02 7.60
C ALA A 56 -3.88 -14.06 8.52
N THR A 57 -3.47 -15.32 8.39
CA THR A 57 -3.93 -16.38 9.28
C THR A 57 -3.53 -16.07 10.72
N LEU A 58 -4.46 -16.26 11.66
CA LEU A 58 -4.21 -16.10 13.08
C LEU A 58 -3.16 -17.10 13.56
N ASN A 59 -2.02 -16.59 14.02
CA ASN A 59 -0.98 -17.43 14.62
C ASN A 59 -0.12 -16.60 15.57
N ALA A 60 -0.05 -17.01 16.85
CA ALA A 60 0.77 -16.35 17.86
C ALA A 60 2.28 -16.46 17.58
N SER A 61 2.68 -17.39 16.71
CA SER A 61 4.06 -17.56 16.25
C SER A 61 4.37 -16.77 14.98
N ALA A 62 3.44 -15.96 14.45
CA ALA A 62 3.67 -15.15 13.26
C ALA A 62 3.62 -13.64 13.58
N GLN A 63 4.50 -12.88 12.94
CA GLN A 63 4.60 -11.43 13.05
C GLN A 63 4.69 -10.82 11.65
N LEU A 64 3.82 -9.87 11.34
CA LEU A 64 3.85 -9.10 10.10
C LEU A 64 4.85 -7.95 10.24
N ARG A 65 5.80 -7.88 9.31
CA ARG A 65 6.84 -6.85 9.26
C ARG A 65 6.71 -6.07 7.98
N ILE A 66 6.28 -4.81 8.10
CA ILE A 66 6.06 -3.93 6.96
C ILE A 66 7.08 -2.80 7.04
N LYS A 67 7.82 -2.58 5.97
CA LYS A 67 8.70 -1.43 5.79
C LYS A 67 8.17 -0.58 4.64
N VAL A 68 7.91 0.69 4.94
CA VAL A 68 7.40 1.68 3.99
C VAL A 68 8.34 2.86 4.01
N ASP A 69 9.06 3.06 2.92
CA ASP A 69 10.13 4.05 2.82
C ASP A 69 11.12 3.89 4.00
N ASP A 70 11.18 4.87 4.89
CA ASP A 70 12.04 4.89 6.08
C ASP A 70 11.33 4.42 7.36
N GLN A 71 10.02 4.15 7.28
CA GLN A 71 9.19 3.71 8.40
C GLN A 71 9.08 2.19 8.46
N TYR A 72 8.92 1.70 9.68
CA TYR A 72 8.83 0.27 9.94
C TYR A 72 7.75 -0.03 10.96
N LYS A 73 6.94 -1.04 10.67
CA LYS A 73 5.81 -1.47 11.50
C LYS A 73 5.86 -2.97 11.70
N GLN A 74 5.81 -3.39 12.96
CA GLN A 74 5.68 -4.80 13.35
C GLN A 74 4.32 -5.01 13.98
N ILE A 75 3.63 -6.07 13.57
CA ILE A 75 2.30 -6.40 14.07
C ILE A 75 2.25 -7.88 14.34
N GLU A 76 1.96 -8.28 15.58
CA GLU A 76 1.79 -9.69 15.93
C GLU A 76 0.53 -10.23 15.27
N ALA A 77 0.65 -11.33 14.53
CA ALA A 77 -0.48 -11.93 13.83
C ALA A 77 -1.44 -12.67 14.76
N GLY A 78 -1.01 -12.99 15.98
CA GLY A 78 -1.90 -13.46 17.05
C GLY A 78 -2.91 -12.40 17.50
N ALA A 79 -2.64 -11.11 17.22
CA ALA A 79 -3.51 -9.99 17.52
C ALA A 79 -4.22 -9.42 16.27
N LEU A 80 -3.98 -10.00 15.09
CA LEU A 80 -4.62 -9.56 13.85
C LEU A 80 -6.05 -10.08 13.73
N TYR A 81 -6.88 -9.37 12.97
CA TYR A 81 -8.29 -9.67 12.79
C TYR A 81 -8.54 -11.12 12.36
N THR A 82 -9.49 -11.81 13.01
CA THR A 82 -9.94 -13.15 12.61
C THR A 82 -10.54 -13.11 11.18
N MET A 83 -10.50 -14.23 10.43
CA MET A 83 -11.09 -14.32 9.08
C MET A 83 -12.58 -13.93 9.04
N SER A 84 -13.31 -14.08 10.14
CA SER A 84 -14.71 -13.66 10.29
C SER A 84 -14.92 -12.15 10.13
N TRP A 85 -13.86 -11.34 10.33
CA TRP A 85 -13.89 -9.88 10.23
C TRP A 85 -13.15 -9.35 8.99
N ARG A 86 -12.88 -10.19 7.99
CA ARG A 86 -12.25 -9.79 6.70
C ARG A 86 -12.96 -8.65 5.95
N HIS A 87 -14.20 -8.37 6.32
CA HIS A 87 -15.03 -7.30 5.77
C HIS A 87 -14.82 -5.96 6.49
N ILE A 88 -14.11 -5.94 7.62
CA ILE A 88 -13.72 -4.72 8.33
C ILE A 88 -12.37 -4.26 7.75
N PRO A 89 -12.27 -3.04 7.21
CA PRO A 89 -11.03 -2.52 6.66
C PRO A 89 -9.92 -2.63 7.70
N THR A 90 -8.85 -3.33 7.38
CA THR A 90 -7.71 -3.41 8.30
C THR A 90 -7.17 -1.99 8.50
N LEU A 91 -6.76 -1.67 9.73
CA LEU A 91 -6.20 -0.36 10.10
C LEU A 91 -4.87 -0.02 9.39
N ILE A 92 -4.41 -0.85 8.46
CA ILE A 92 -3.16 -0.69 7.72
C ILE A 92 -3.49 0.01 6.40
N ASN A 93 -3.24 1.31 6.37
CA ASN A 93 -3.27 2.16 5.19
C ASN A 93 -1.94 2.91 5.14
N LEU A 94 -0.93 2.32 4.49
CA LEU A 94 0.42 2.85 4.46
C LEU A 94 0.78 3.28 3.04
N ILE A 95 1.20 4.53 2.88
CA ILE A 95 1.57 5.13 1.59
C ILE A 95 3.08 5.05 1.44
N ALA A 96 3.55 4.46 0.35
CA ALA A 96 4.94 4.32 -0.05
C ALA A 96 5.24 5.20 -1.26
N THR A 97 6.36 5.92 -1.22
CA THR A 97 6.83 6.79 -2.31
C THR A 97 8.19 6.38 -2.87
N LYS A 98 8.96 5.58 -2.11
CA LYS A 98 10.32 5.14 -2.46
C LYS A 98 10.44 3.63 -2.45
N SER A 99 9.90 2.95 -1.44
CA SER A 99 10.00 1.49 -1.30
C SER A 99 8.89 0.91 -0.44
N LEU A 100 8.43 -0.28 -0.78
CA LEU A 100 7.42 -1.02 -0.04
C LEU A 100 7.88 -2.47 0.13
N ARG A 101 8.08 -2.89 1.38
CA ARG A 101 8.41 -4.28 1.72
C ARG A 101 7.46 -4.82 2.76
N TYR A 102 7.08 -6.07 2.57
CA TYR A 102 6.24 -6.82 3.50
C TYR A 102 6.82 -8.22 3.65
N HIS A 103 7.07 -8.60 4.91
CA HIS A 103 7.58 -9.89 5.30
C HIS A 103 6.72 -10.50 6.39
N VAL A 104 6.68 -11.83 6.43
CA VAL A 104 6.16 -12.60 7.55
C VAL A 104 7.35 -13.16 8.31
N TYR A 105 7.47 -12.77 9.58
CA TYR A 105 8.45 -13.32 10.51
C TYR A 105 7.83 -14.39 11.39
N ALA A 106 8.55 -15.47 11.59
CA ALA A 106 8.12 -16.63 12.33
C ALA A 106 8.89 -16.77 13.64
N HIS A 107 8.21 -16.64 14.79
CA HIS A 107 8.78 -16.98 16.10
C HIS A 107 9.01 -18.50 16.23
N ALA A 108 8.11 -19.30 15.64
CA ALA A 108 8.24 -20.76 15.46
C ALA A 108 7.92 -21.12 14.01
N ALA A 109 8.45 -22.24 13.51
CA ALA A 109 8.29 -22.63 12.11
C ALA A 109 6.83 -22.63 11.67
N LEU A 110 6.53 -21.94 10.57
CA LEU A 110 5.21 -21.85 9.99
C LEU A 110 5.16 -22.71 8.73
N THR A 111 4.05 -23.39 8.51
CA THR A 111 3.78 -24.15 7.29
C THR A 111 2.52 -23.59 6.65
N ASP A 112 2.60 -23.29 5.36
CA ASP A 112 1.49 -22.82 4.54
C ASP A 112 0.77 -21.59 5.12
N TYR A 113 1.54 -20.68 5.70
CA TYR A 113 1.01 -19.47 6.31
C TYR A 113 0.47 -18.53 5.24
N THR A 114 -0.83 -18.26 5.30
CA THR A 114 -1.52 -17.47 4.27
C THR A 114 -1.64 -16.01 4.69
N THR A 115 -1.38 -15.10 3.76
CA THR A 115 -1.62 -13.67 3.92
C THR A 115 -2.25 -13.07 2.66
N TRP A 116 -3.06 -12.04 2.88
CA TRP A 116 -3.76 -11.27 1.86
C TRP A 116 -3.44 -9.80 2.05
N TYR A 117 -3.33 -9.08 0.96
CA TYR A 117 -3.09 -7.65 0.95
C TYR A 117 -3.56 -7.08 -0.38
N GLY A 118 -3.60 -5.76 -0.48
CA GLY A 118 -3.68 -5.13 -1.78
C GLY A 118 -2.86 -3.87 -1.84
N VAL A 119 -2.38 -3.56 -3.03
CA VAL A 119 -1.59 -2.37 -3.31
C VAL A 119 -2.35 -1.52 -4.29
N TRP A 120 -2.76 -0.34 -3.84
CA TRP A 120 -3.27 0.70 -4.73
C TRP A 120 -2.09 1.39 -5.39
N GLY A 121 -2.13 1.58 -6.70
CA GLY A 121 -1.13 2.37 -7.42
C GLY A 121 -1.76 3.51 -8.19
N TRP A 122 -1.12 4.68 -8.15
CA TRP A 122 -1.50 5.83 -8.96
C TRP A 122 -0.33 6.79 -9.17
N LYS A 123 -0.44 7.63 -10.20
CA LYS A 123 0.55 8.67 -10.48
C LYS A 123 0.40 9.83 -9.50
N GLN A 124 1.52 10.35 -9.01
CA GLN A 124 1.59 11.52 -8.13
C GLN A 124 1.08 12.76 -8.87
N THR A 125 0.08 13.40 -8.30
CA THR A 125 -0.34 14.75 -8.69
C THR A 125 0.43 15.82 -7.90
N VAL A 126 0.37 17.08 -8.34
CA VAL A 126 0.94 18.22 -7.57
C VAL A 126 0.35 18.27 -6.16
N ALA A 127 -0.95 18.00 -6.03
CA ALA A 127 -1.62 17.94 -4.74
C ALA A 127 -1.09 16.82 -3.83
N ASP A 128 -0.82 15.63 -4.39
CA ASP A 128 -0.21 14.52 -3.63
C ASP A 128 1.20 14.88 -3.15
N LYS A 129 2.00 15.50 -4.01
CA LYS A 129 3.36 15.93 -3.66
C LYS A 129 3.35 16.98 -2.55
N LEU A 130 2.44 17.96 -2.62
CA LEU A 130 2.26 18.97 -1.58
C LEU A 130 1.81 18.33 -0.26
N LEU A 131 0.85 17.40 -0.30
CA LEU A 131 0.36 16.70 0.89
C LEU A 131 1.46 15.85 1.55
N LEU A 132 2.29 15.19 0.76
CA LEU A 132 3.36 14.29 1.22
C LEU A 132 4.70 15.03 1.49
N GLY A 133 4.76 16.35 1.27
CA GLY A 133 5.98 17.14 1.45
C GLY A 133 7.10 16.81 0.46
N LEU A 134 6.75 16.29 -0.73
CA LEU A 134 7.69 15.96 -1.80
C LEU A 134 8.09 17.20 -2.61
N PRO A 135 9.32 17.23 -3.15
CA PRO A 135 9.78 18.36 -3.95
C PRO A 135 9.00 18.48 -5.27
N LEU A 136 8.57 19.70 -5.59
CA LEU A 136 7.96 20.04 -6.87
C LEU A 136 9.03 20.40 -7.91
N THR A 137 8.83 19.90 -9.12
CA THR A 137 9.57 20.35 -10.32
C THR A 137 9.22 21.80 -10.66
N PRO A 138 10.05 22.52 -11.44
CA PRO A 138 9.76 23.90 -11.83
C PRO A 138 8.39 24.07 -12.50
N ASP A 139 8.01 23.15 -13.38
CA ASP A 139 6.71 23.17 -14.08
C ASP A 139 5.55 22.96 -13.11
N GLU A 140 5.72 22.07 -12.13
CA GLU A 140 4.71 21.83 -11.09
C GLU A 140 4.54 23.01 -10.13
N ARG A 141 5.61 23.78 -9.88
CA ARG A 141 5.51 25.03 -9.12
C ARG A 141 4.77 26.11 -9.90
N ALA A 142 5.06 26.26 -11.19
CA ALA A 142 4.31 27.18 -12.03
C ALA A 142 2.81 26.81 -12.08
N LEU A 143 2.49 25.50 -12.08
CA LEU A 143 1.11 25.02 -12.01
C LEU A 143 0.45 25.31 -10.65
N ASP A 144 1.19 25.10 -9.55
CA ASP A 144 0.72 25.44 -8.20
C ASP A 144 0.43 26.95 -8.05
N GLU A 145 1.31 27.81 -8.55
CA GLU A 145 1.13 29.27 -8.54
C GLU A 145 -0.06 29.71 -9.40
N LEU A 146 -0.28 29.06 -10.55
CA LEU A 146 -1.38 29.40 -11.46
C LEU A 146 -2.75 29.00 -10.91
N LEU A 147 -2.85 27.82 -10.30
CA LEU A 147 -4.12 27.21 -9.86
C LEU A 147 -4.36 27.31 -8.36
N ASP A 148 -3.41 27.84 -7.60
CA ASP A 148 -3.43 27.93 -6.13
C ASP A 148 -3.77 26.57 -5.48
N ILE A 149 -3.08 25.52 -5.93
CA ILE A 149 -3.33 24.13 -5.51
C ILE A 149 -3.00 23.99 -4.02
N LYS A 150 -1.93 24.63 -3.57
CA LYS A 150 -1.50 24.66 -2.18
C LYS A 150 -2.59 25.08 -1.21
N SER A 151 -3.30 26.19 -1.47
CA SER A 151 -4.36 26.64 -0.57
C SER A 151 -5.53 25.64 -0.52
N THR A 152 -5.77 24.93 -1.63
CA THR A 152 -6.80 23.90 -1.73
C THR A 152 -6.42 22.62 -0.97
N VAL A 153 -5.13 22.28 -0.94
CA VAL A 153 -4.57 21.19 -0.12
C VAL A 153 -4.63 21.55 1.37
N GLU A 154 -4.28 22.78 1.74
CA GLU A 154 -4.37 23.27 3.12
C GLU A 154 -5.82 23.25 3.64
N ARG A 155 -6.80 23.55 2.78
CA ARG A 155 -8.23 23.41 3.07
C ARG A 155 -8.71 21.96 3.14
N GLY A 156 -7.88 20.98 2.77
CA GLY A 156 -8.22 19.55 2.76
C GLY A 156 -9.19 19.14 1.65
N THR A 157 -9.29 19.94 0.58
CA THR A 157 -10.16 19.63 -0.57
C THR A 157 -9.45 18.76 -1.61
N LEU A 158 -8.14 18.98 -1.79
CA LEU A 158 -7.27 18.17 -2.64
C LEU A 158 -6.11 17.55 -1.83
N PRO A 159 -5.56 16.41 -2.26
CA PRO A 159 -6.19 15.45 -3.16
C PRO A 159 -7.48 14.89 -2.53
N PRO A 160 -8.52 14.58 -3.33
CA PRO A 160 -9.73 13.98 -2.79
C PRO A 160 -9.38 12.63 -2.16
N ARG A 161 -9.98 12.31 -1.01
CA ARG A 161 -9.77 11.02 -0.36
C ARG A 161 -10.05 9.88 -1.34
N LEU A 162 -9.23 8.83 -1.31
CA LEU A 162 -9.34 7.68 -2.22
C LEU A 162 -10.77 7.10 -2.27
N GLU A 163 -11.45 6.97 -1.13
CA GLU A 163 -12.86 6.53 -1.05
C GLU A 163 -13.80 7.42 -1.88
N ARG A 164 -13.52 8.72 -1.89
CA ARG A 164 -14.27 9.71 -2.65
C ARG A 164 -13.93 9.64 -4.14
N GLN A 165 -12.68 9.37 -4.49
CA GLN A 165 -12.27 9.12 -5.89
C GLN A 165 -12.97 7.88 -6.46
N LEU A 166 -12.98 6.77 -5.71
CA LEU A 166 -13.67 5.54 -6.10
C LEU A 166 -15.17 5.78 -6.31
N LEU A 167 -15.81 6.58 -5.46
CA LEU A 167 -17.23 6.93 -5.58
C LEU A 167 -17.54 7.77 -6.84
N TYR A 168 -16.62 8.66 -7.24
CA TYR A 168 -16.81 9.51 -8.42
C TYR A 168 -16.51 8.77 -9.74
N GLU A 169 -15.60 7.80 -9.71
CA GLU A 169 -15.21 7.03 -10.89
C GLU A 169 -16.13 5.82 -11.14
N TYR A 170 -16.66 5.23 -10.07
CA TYR A 170 -17.64 4.13 -10.13
C TYR A 170 -19.01 4.60 -9.63
N TYR A 171 -19.74 5.35 -10.46
CA TYR A 171 -21.19 5.43 -10.28
C TYR A 171 -21.81 4.14 -10.86
N PRO A 172 -22.39 3.23 -10.05
CA PRO A 172 -23.25 2.20 -10.60
C PRO A 172 -24.44 2.90 -11.26
N ILE A 173 -24.56 2.74 -12.56
CA ILE A 173 -25.82 3.02 -13.25
C ILE A 173 -26.80 1.97 -12.71
N TYR A 174 -27.61 2.36 -11.73
CA TYR A 174 -28.82 1.62 -11.37
C TYR A 174 -29.92 1.94 -12.38
#